data_AF-A0A3P8S6K6-F1
#
_entry.id   AF-A0A3P8S6K6-F1
#
_cell.length_a   1.000
_cell.length_b   1.000
_cell.length_c   1.000
_cell.angle_alpha   90.00
_cell.angle_beta   90.00
_cell.angle_gamma   90.00
#
_symmetry.space_group_name_H-M   'P 1'
#
loop_
_entity.id
_entity.type
_entity.pdbx_description
1 polymer ?
#
loop_
_entity_poly.entity_id
_entity_poly.type
_entity_poly.pdbx_seq_one_letter_code
_entity_poly.pdbx_strand_id
1 'polypeptide(L)'
;MIGKLKQNLLVACLVISSVTVFYLGRHAMECHHRIEERSQPGGILPLSALGGSMRTTLRTGQNLSTPFVYNKDMPLIFIGGVPRSGTTLMRAMLDAHPEVRCGEETRVIPRILAMKQMWSRSGREKMRLDEAGVTDEVLDAAMQAFLLEIIVKHGEPANFLCNKDPFALKSLSYLAKIFPRAKFVLMIRDGRASVHSMISRKVTIAGFDLGSYRDCLTKWNRAIETMYTQCLEATDKCLPVHYEQLVLHPEKWMRTLLKFLDIPWSDAVLHHEELIGKAGGVSLSKSRSLQRDPTPVRSRGASAHNTVQDSAVELLFTASSHPSHHPCWASARLKDHMSTAGQSPHPPPHPRLFLWAAITTRLQENSGPLMLYCTERKSWSSAPPNVC
;
A
#
# COMPACT_ATOMS: atom_id res chain seq x y z
N MET A 1 2.68 -40.65 -58.40
CA MET A 1 3.66 -40.47 -57.31
C MET A 1 3.03 -39.96 -55.99
N ILE A 2 2.10 -39.00 -56.01
CA ILE A 2 1.53 -38.35 -54.80
C ILE A 2 0.93 -39.32 -53.75
N GLY A 3 0.30 -40.43 -54.15
CA GLY A 3 -0.30 -41.39 -53.20
C GLY A 3 0.70 -42.03 -52.23
N LYS A 4 1.84 -42.54 -52.75
CA LYS A 4 2.88 -43.17 -51.91
C LYS A 4 3.51 -42.18 -50.91
N LEU A 5 3.63 -40.90 -51.30
CA LEU A 5 4.17 -39.86 -50.41
C LEU A 5 3.24 -39.59 -49.21
N LYS A 6 1.92 -39.50 -49.43
CA LYS A 6 0.94 -39.33 -48.34
C LYS A 6 0.91 -40.53 -47.39
N GLN A 7 1.01 -41.75 -47.92
CA GLN A 7 0.99 -42.96 -47.10
C GLN A 7 2.26 -43.09 -46.25
N ASN A 8 3.44 -42.79 -46.81
CA ASN A 8 4.69 -42.77 -46.05
C ASN A 8 4.69 -41.69 -44.95
N LEU A 9 4.10 -40.52 -45.21
CA LEU A 9 3.98 -39.45 -44.21
C LEU A 9 3.05 -39.84 -43.04
N LEU A 10 1.92 -40.50 -43.32
CA LEU A 10 1.02 -41.01 -42.28
C LEU A 10 1.69 -42.07 -41.40
N VAL A 11 2.45 -43.00 -41.99
CA VAL A 11 3.23 -43.99 -41.24
C VAL A 11 4.30 -43.32 -40.38
N ALA A 12 5.03 -42.33 -40.91
CA ALA A 12 6.00 -41.56 -40.14
C ALA A 12 5.37 -40.86 -38.93
N CYS A 13 4.21 -40.20 -39.10
CA CYS A 13 3.50 -39.56 -38.00
C CYS A 13 3.03 -40.55 -36.92
N LEU A 14 2.59 -41.76 -37.30
CA LEU A 14 2.20 -42.83 -36.36
C LEU A 14 3.39 -43.39 -35.58
N VAL A 15 4.55 -43.55 -36.23
CA VAL A 15 5.80 -43.98 -35.56
C VAL A 15 6.28 -42.89 -34.59
N ILE A 16 6.26 -41.61 -34.99
CA ILE A 16 6.68 -40.51 -34.12
C ILE A 16 5.75 -40.38 -32.91
N SER A 17 4.42 -40.42 -33.09
CA SER A 17 3.48 -40.29 -31.98
C SER A 17 3.58 -41.44 -30.97
N SER A 18 3.70 -42.69 -31.44
CA SER A 18 3.88 -43.85 -30.57
C SER A 18 5.19 -43.81 -29.78
N VAL A 19 6.31 -43.40 -30.39
CA VAL A 19 7.58 -43.20 -29.69
C VAL A 19 7.47 -42.07 -28.64
N THR A 20 6.79 -40.97 -28.95
CA THR A 20 6.63 -39.85 -28.01
C THR A 20 5.80 -40.25 -26.79
N VAL A 21 4.69 -40.98 -27.00
CA VAL A 21 3.86 -41.52 -25.90
C VAL A 21 4.66 -42.49 -25.04
N PHE A 22 5.48 -43.36 -25.63
CA PHE A 22 6.31 -44.30 -24.88
C PHE A 22 7.38 -43.60 -24.03
N TYR A 23 8.04 -42.56 -24.57
CA TYR A 23 9.02 -41.76 -23.82
C TYR A 23 8.38 -40.99 -22.66
N LEU A 24 7.21 -40.37 -22.87
CA LEU A 24 6.46 -39.70 -21.82
C LEU A 24 6.00 -40.68 -20.72
N GLY A 25 5.57 -41.89 -21.11
CA GLY A 25 5.21 -42.96 -20.18
C GLY A 25 6.37 -43.40 -19.28
N ARG A 26 7.58 -43.57 -19.84
CA ARG A 26 8.77 -43.92 -19.03
C ARG A 26 9.14 -42.80 -18.05
N HIS A 27 9.06 -41.54 -18.46
CA HIS A 27 9.32 -40.40 -17.55
C HIS A 27 8.28 -40.27 -16.43
N ALA A 28 7.02 -40.61 -16.68
CA ALA A 28 5.98 -40.60 -15.64
C ALA A 28 6.23 -41.69 -14.58
N MET A 29 6.67 -42.88 -14.98
CA MET A 29 6.96 -44.00 -14.08
C MET A 29 8.16 -43.72 -13.16
N GLU A 30 9.24 -43.16 -13.71
CA GLU A 30 10.45 -42.77 -12.95
C GLU A 30 10.15 -41.73 -11.85
N CYS A 31 9.25 -40.78 -12.14
CA CYS A 31 8.78 -39.80 -11.15
C CYS A 31 7.93 -40.40 -10.04
N HIS A 32 7.20 -41.50 -10.29
CA HIS A 32 6.35 -42.14 -9.27
C HIS A 32 7.19 -42.97 -8.29
N HIS A 33 8.16 -43.73 -8.78
CA HIS A 33 9.04 -44.56 -7.94
C HIS A 33 9.86 -43.74 -6.93
N ARG A 34 10.26 -42.50 -7.29
CA ARG A 34 10.95 -41.56 -6.37
C ARG A 34 10.05 -40.94 -5.28
N ILE A 35 8.74 -41.06 -5.39
CA ILE A 35 7.79 -40.57 -4.37
C ILE A 35 7.56 -41.66 -3.30
N GLU A 36 7.49 -42.93 -3.71
CA GLU A 36 7.28 -44.05 -2.78
C GLU A 36 8.50 -44.31 -1.87
N GLU A 37 9.73 -44.27 -2.39
CA GLU A 37 10.94 -44.47 -1.57
C GLU A 37 11.14 -43.42 -0.47
N ARG A 38 10.51 -42.24 -0.59
CA ARG A 38 10.57 -41.17 0.42
C ARG A 38 9.49 -41.28 1.49
N SER A 39 8.66 -42.32 1.43
CA SER A 39 7.40 -42.45 2.17
C SER A 39 7.36 -43.71 3.06
N GLN A 40 8.35 -43.86 3.97
CA GLN A 40 8.22 -44.79 5.11
C GLN A 40 8.24 -44.04 6.47
N PRO A 41 7.50 -44.53 7.48
CA PRO A 41 7.13 -43.72 8.63
C PRO A 41 8.02 -43.99 9.86
N GLY A 42 8.78 -42.98 10.29
CA GLY A 42 9.56 -43.03 11.52
C GLY A 42 8.77 -42.52 12.74
N GLY A 43 8.45 -43.42 13.68
CA GLY A 43 8.19 -43.08 15.08
C GLY A 43 6.77 -42.67 15.47
N ILE A 44 6.01 -43.60 16.05
CA ILE A 44 4.79 -43.31 16.79
C ILE A 44 5.16 -42.72 18.17
N LEU A 45 4.59 -41.57 18.53
CA LEU A 45 4.58 -41.03 19.90
C LEU A 45 3.14 -41.03 20.44
N PRO A 46 2.90 -41.24 21.75
CA PRO A 46 1.55 -41.47 22.27
C PRO A 46 0.64 -40.24 22.20
N LEU A 47 -0.58 -40.47 21.71
CA LEU A 47 -1.63 -39.46 21.57
C LEU A 47 -2.33 -39.16 22.92
N SER A 48 -1.66 -38.42 23.81
CA SER A 48 -2.24 -38.04 25.12
C SER A 48 -1.92 -36.62 25.61
N ALA A 49 -1.29 -35.76 24.80
CA ALA A 49 -0.82 -34.43 25.23
C ALA A 49 -1.35 -33.24 24.39
N LEU A 50 -2.24 -33.45 23.40
CA LEU A 50 -2.74 -32.40 22.51
C LEU A 50 -3.95 -31.64 23.11
N GLY A 51 -3.71 -31.02 24.26
CA GLY A 51 -4.62 -30.09 24.93
C GLY A 51 -3.92 -28.76 25.21
N GLY A 52 -3.31 -28.13 24.21
CA GLY A 52 -2.52 -26.92 24.40
C GLY A 52 -2.27 -26.13 23.12
N SER A 53 -2.35 -24.80 23.22
CA SER A 53 -2.10 -23.85 22.14
C SER A 53 -0.72 -24.07 21.48
N MET A 54 -0.66 -24.09 20.15
CA MET A 54 0.59 -24.24 19.40
C MET A 54 1.57 -23.10 19.74
N ARG A 55 2.68 -23.47 20.40
CA ARG A 55 3.81 -22.59 20.72
C ARG A 55 5.00 -22.98 19.86
N THR A 56 5.36 -22.15 18.89
CA THR A 56 6.57 -22.36 18.09
C THR A 56 7.78 -21.73 18.79
N THR A 57 8.89 -22.47 18.87
CA THR A 57 10.13 -22.07 19.55
C THR A 57 11.26 -21.87 18.56
N LEU A 58 11.93 -20.71 18.63
CA LEU A 58 13.14 -20.42 17.85
C LEU A 58 14.41 -20.74 18.66
N ARG A 59 15.31 -21.55 18.09
CA ARG A 59 16.73 -21.59 18.50
C ARG A 59 17.54 -20.72 17.53
N THR A 60 17.81 -19.48 17.91
CA THR A 60 18.74 -18.59 17.19
C THR A 60 20.19 -18.91 17.57
N GLY A 61 21.10 -18.79 16.60
CA GLY A 61 22.52 -19.14 16.75
C GLY A 61 23.37 -18.08 17.48
N GLN A 62 22.89 -17.54 18.59
CA GLN A 62 23.66 -16.79 19.59
C GLN A 62 23.07 -17.06 20.98
N ASN A 63 23.86 -16.94 22.05
CA ASN A 63 23.50 -17.36 23.41
C ASN A 63 22.31 -16.58 24.02
N LEU A 64 21.09 -16.92 23.62
CA LEU A 64 19.87 -16.67 24.40
C LEU A 64 19.43 -18.00 25.03
N SER A 65 19.42 -18.05 26.36
CA SER A 65 19.10 -19.24 27.17
C SER A 65 17.62 -19.64 27.14
N THR A 66 16.78 -18.92 26.40
CA THR A 66 15.36 -19.22 26.20
C THR A 66 14.97 -19.05 24.72
N PRO A 67 14.23 -20.00 24.12
CA PRO A 67 13.77 -19.84 22.75
C PRO A 67 12.68 -18.76 22.67
N PHE A 68 12.73 -17.91 21.64
CA PHE A 68 11.68 -16.92 21.39
C PHE A 68 10.37 -17.65 21.02
N VAL A 69 9.32 -17.44 21.82
CA VAL A 69 7.99 -18.07 21.67
C VAL A 69 7.01 -17.08 21.07
N TYR A 70 6.37 -17.46 19.97
CA TYR A 70 5.36 -16.66 19.28
C TYR A 70 4.11 -17.49 18.97
N ASN A 71 2.97 -16.80 18.86
CA ASN A 71 1.66 -17.37 18.54
C ASN A 71 0.72 -16.26 18.01
N LYS A 72 -0.48 -16.64 17.55
CA LYS A 72 -1.48 -15.72 16.96
C LYS A 72 -2.03 -14.65 17.92
N ASP A 73 -1.85 -14.80 19.22
CA ASP A 73 -2.42 -13.93 20.26
C ASP A 73 -1.37 -12.93 20.80
N MET A 74 -0.21 -12.81 20.15
CA MET A 74 0.78 -11.77 20.45
C MET A 74 0.34 -10.38 19.94
N PRO A 75 0.79 -9.27 20.57
CA PRO A 75 0.44 -7.91 20.15
C PRO A 75 1.23 -7.49 18.90
N LEU A 76 0.71 -7.85 17.72
CA LEU A 76 1.30 -7.44 16.43
C LEU A 76 0.88 -6.02 16.05
N ILE A 77 1.79 -5.27 15.44
CA ILE A 77 1.52 -3.94 14.87
C ILE A 77 1.53 -4.04 13.34
N PHE A 78 0.46 -3.62 12.66
CA PHE A 78 0.41 -3.58 11.19
C PHE A 78 0.31 -2.13 10.70
N ILE A 79 1.33 -1.66 9.99
CA ILE A 79 1.38 -0.31 9.42
C ILE A 79 1.10 -0.39 7.91
N GLY A 80 0.17 0.42 7.43
CA GLY A 80 -0.14 0.49 6.00
C GLY A 80 -0.81 1.77 5.58
N GLY A 81 -1.56 1.70 4.48
CA GLY A 81 -2.06 2.86 3.74
C GLY A 81 -1.52 2.86 2.32
N VAL A 82 -1.88 3.85 1.50
CA VAL A 82 -1.42 3.87 0.11
C VAL A 82 0.10 4.12 0.09
N PRO A 83 0.88 3.45 -0.79
CA PRO A 83 2.29 3.80 -0.97
C PRO A 83 2.47 5.30 -1.21
N ARG A 84 3.59 5.85 -0.71
CA ARG A 84 3.93 7.29 -0.69
C ARG A 84 3.24 8.13 0.40
N SER A 85 2.34 7.56 1.20
CA SER A 85 1.71 8.22 2.36
C SER A 85 2.54 8.20 3.66
N GLY A 86 3.88 8.16 3.59
CA GLY A 86 4.74 8.23 4.79
C GLY A 86 4.92 6.93 5.60
N THR A 87 4.34 5.80 5.17
CA THR A 87 4.44 4.49 5.86
C THR A 87 5.86 4.01 6.19
N THR A 88 6.89 4.48 5.47
CA THR A 88 8.28 4.13 5.79
C THR A 88 8.90 5.01 6.87
N LEU A 89 8.47 6.27 7.00
CA LEU A 89 8.83 7.16 8.11
C LEU A 89 8.19 6.62 9.39
N MET A 90 6.88 6.40 9.34
CA MET A 90 6.08 5.84 10.44
C MET A 90 6.71 4.60 11.09
N ARG A 91 7.10 3.60 10.28
CA ARG A 91 7.74 2.40 10.81
C ARG A 91 9.19 2.64 11.28
N ALA A 92 9.91 3.61 10.71
CA ALA A 92 11.28 3.92 11.11
C ALA A 92 11.31 4.59 12.49
N MET A 93 10.34 5.47 12.77
CA MET A 93 10.11 6.04 14.10
C MET A 93 9.76 4.95 15.12
N LEU A 94 9.06 3.89 14.71
CA LEU A 94 8.80 2.72 15.57
C LEU A 94 10.01 1.77 15.70
N ASP A 95 10.75 1.47 14.63
CA ASP A 95 12.02 0.70 14.68
C ASP A 95 13.10 1.37 15.55
N ALA A 96 12.96 2.67 15.83
CA ALA A 96 13.82 3.40 16.73
C ALA A 96 13.47 3.20 18.22
N HIS A 97 12.30 2.63 18.53
CA HIS A 97 11.91 2.27 19.90
C HIS A 97 12.62 0.97 20.32
N PRO A 98 13.30 0.92 21.49
CA PRO A 98 14.15 -0.23 21.87
C PRO A 98 13.41 -1.56 22.04
N GLU A 99 12.08 -1.53 22.18
CA GLU A 99 11.23 -2.71 22.32
C GLU A 99 10.46 -3.11 21.05
N VAL A 100 10.53 -2.34 19.96
CA VAL A 100 9.71 -2.53 18.75
C VAL A 100 10.59 -2.86 17.54
N ARG A 101 10.18 -3.85 16.75
CA ARG A 101 10.82 -4.15 15.45
C ARG A 101 9.79 -4.31 14.35
N CYS A 102 9.78 -3.35 13.42
CA CYS A 102 9.07 -3.39 12.15
C CYS A 102 9.90 -4.00 11.02
N GLY A 103 11.13 -3.52 10.82
CA GLY A 103 11.98 -3.93 9.70
C GLY A 103 11.44 -3.52 8.31
N GLU A 104 11.84 -4.28 7.28
CA GLU A 104 11.63 -3.93 5.88
C GLU A 104 10.27 -4.38 5.30
N GLU A 105 9.91 -3.92 4.10
CA GLU A 105 8.70 -4.40 3.40
C GLU A 105 8.90 -5.87 3.00
N THR A 106 8.06 -6.77 3.51
CA THR A 106 8.21 -8.21 3.25
C THR A 106 7.81 -8.59 1.83
N ARG A 107 6.91 -7.81 1.22
CA ARG A 107 6.34 -7.98 -0.14
C ARG A 107 5.51 -9.25 -0.35
N VAL A 108 5.76 -10.32 0.40
CA VAL A 108 5.05 -11.60 0.33
C VAL A 108 3.71 -11.57 1.07
N ILE A 109 3.64 -10.88 2.21
CA ILE A 109 2.42 -10.73 3.02
C ILE A 109 1.23 -10.17 2.20
N PRO A 110 1.33 -9.01 1.52
CA PRO A 110 0.21 -8.49 0.73
C PRO A 110 -0.14 -9.37 -0.49
N ARG A 111 0.78 -10.22 -0.97
CA ARG A 111 0.51 -11.15 -2.07
C ARG A 111 -0.32 -12.35 -1.61
N ILE A 112 0.07 -13.00 -0.51
CA ILE A 112 -0.68 -14.15 0.02
C ILE A 112 -2.05 -13.71 0.56
N LEU A 113 -2.15 -12.52 1.17
CA LEU A 113 -3.44 -11.91 1.56
C LEU A 113 -4.35 -11.67 0.36
N ALA A 114 -3.81 -11.20 -0.78
CA ALA A 114 -4.57 -11.04 -2.00
C ALA A 114 -5.06 -12.39 -2.57
N MET A 115 -4.22 -13.44 -2.51
CA MET A 115 -4.61 -14.80 -2.93
C MET A 115 -5.75 -15.36 -2.06
N LYS A 116 -5.65 -15.30 -0.72
CA LYS A 116 -6.75 -15.70 0.18
C LYS A 116 -8.03 -14.90 -0.09
N GLN A 117 -7.91 -13.59 -0.33
CA GLN A 117 -9.06 -12.74 -0.67
C GLN A 117 -9.69 -13.13 -2.02
N MET A 118 -8.91 -13.58 -3.01
CA MET A 118 -9.45 -14.07 -4.29
C MET A 118 -10.23 -15.37 -4.12
N TRP A 119 -9.70 -16.34 -3.36
CA TRP A 119 -10.41 -17.59 -3.06
C TRP A 119 -11.74 -17.34 -2.34
N SER A 120 -11.72 -16.56 -1.25
CA SER A 120 -12.93 -16.26 -0.47
C SER A 120 -13.96 -15.38 -1.21
N ARG A 121 -13.59 -14.66 -2.28
CA ARG A 121 -14.53 -13.89 -3.12
C ARG A 121 -15.18 -14.70 -4.23
N SER A 122 -14.58 -15.82 -4.63
CA SER A 122 -15.13 -16.71 -5.67
C SER A 122 -15.99 -17.77 -5.02
N GLY A 123 -17.32 -17.62 -5.07
CA GLY A 123 -18.25 -18.60 -4.47
C GLY A 123 -18.05 -20.02 -4.99
N ARG A 124 -17.72 -20.20 -6.28
CA ARG A 124 -17.39 -21.50 -6.87
C ARG A 124 -16.07 -22.07 -6.32
N GLU A 125 -15.06 -21.24 -6.10
CA GLU A 125 -13.79 -21.74 -5.56
C GLU A 125 -13.91 -22.05 -4.07
N LYS A 126 -14.60 -21.20 -3.29
CA LYS A 126 -14.91 -21.49 -1.89
C LYS A 126 -15.64 -22.83 -1.74
N MET A 127 -16.69 -23.08 -2.53
CA MET A 127 -17.41 -24.37 -2.52
C MET A 127 -16.48 -25.57 -2.74
N ARG A 128 -15.56 -25.49 -3.70
CA ARG A 128 -14.59 -26.56 -4.00
C ARG A 128 -13.55 -26.75 -2.89
N LEU A 129 -13.16 -25.67 -2.22
CA LEU A 129 -12.26 -25.72 -1.06
C LEU A 129 -12.96 -26.36 0.15
N ASP A 130 -14.21 -25.96 0.42
CA ASP A 130 -15.03 -26.52 1.49
C ASP A 130 -15.29 -28.03 1.26
N GLU A 131 -15.63 -28.45 0.03
CA GLU A 131 -15.78 -29.87 -0.37
C GLU A 131 -14.47 -30.67 -0.23
N ALA A 132 -13.31 -30.04 -0.40
CA ALA A 132 -11.99 -30.65 -0.22
C ALA A 132 -11.52 -30.65 1.26
N GLY A 133 -12.35 -30.20 2.21
CA GLY A 133 -11.98 -30.06 3.63
C GLY A 133 -11.05 -28.90 3.93
N VAL A 134 -10.81 -27.99 2.97
CA VAL A 134 -9.97 -26.80 3.09
C VAL A 134 -10.84 -25.61 3.53
N THR A 135 -11.42 -25.74 4.72
CA THR A 135 -12.37 -24.75 5.27
C THR A 135 -11.70 -23.43 5.63
N ASP A 136 -12.49 -22.40 5.95
CA ASP A 136 -11.95 -21.12 6.44
C ASP A 136 -11.11 -21.28 7.73
N GLU A 137 -11.39 -22.26 8.60
CA GLU A 137 -10.56 -22.56 9.78
C GLU A 137 -9.17 -23.10 9.40
N VAL A 138 -9.13 -24.03 8.44
CA VAL A 138 -7.88 -24.61 7.92
C VAL A 138 -7.04 -23.53 7.23
N LEU A 139 -7.69 -22.72 6.39
CA LEU A 139 -7.02 -21.60 5.71
C LEU A 139 -6.55 -20.54 6.69
N ASP A 140 -7.33 -20.17 7.70
CA ASP A 140 -6.95 -19.16 8.68
C ASP A 140 -5.78 -19.63 9.56
N ALA A 141 -5.75 -20.91 9.95
CA ALA A 141 -4.60 -21.50 10.65
C ALA A 141 -3.33 -21.51 9.77
N ALA A 142 -3.45 -21.88 8.50
CA ALA A 142 -2.33 -21.84 7.56
C ALA A 142 -1.82 -20.41 7.31
N MET A 143 -2.74 -19.44 7.18
CA MET A 143 -2.41 -18.02 7.03
C MET A 143 -1.75 -17.45 8.28
N GLN A 144 -2.24 -17.79 9.49
CA GLN A 144 -1.59 -17.41 10.75
C GLN A 144 -0.15 -17.91 10.81
N ALA A 145 0.07 -19.20 10.52
CA ALA A 145 1.40 -19.80 10.58
C ALA A 145 2.34 -19.14 9.56
N PHE A 146 1.93 -19.00 8.30
CA PHE A 146 2.73 -18.38 7.25
C PHE A 146 3.08 -16.92 7.57
N LEU A 147 2.10 -16.12 8.00
CA LEU A 147 2.32 -14.71 8.31
C LEU A 147 3.23 -14.53 9.53
N LEU A 148 3.04 -15.32 10.60
CA LEU A 148 3.91 -15.28 11.79
C LEU A 148 5.34 -15.68 11.45
N GLU A 149 5.54 -16.76 10.68
CA GLU A 149 6.87 -17.21 10.25
C GLU A 149 7.64 -16.08 9.55
N ILE A 150 7.00 -15.37 8.61
CA ILE A 150 7.60 -14.21 7.96
C ILE A 150 7.86 -13.09 8.98
N ILE A 151 6.83 -12.60 9.68
CA ILE A 151 6.90 -11.45 10.59
C ILE A 151 7.96 -11.64 11.69
N VAL A 152 8.10 -12.85 12.21
CA VAL A 152 9.08 -13.17 13.25
C VAL A 152 10.48 -13.32 12.68
N LYS A 153 10.68 -14.05 11.57
CA LYS A 153 12.01 -14.47 11.10
C LYS A 153 12.66 -13.55 10.07
N HIS A 154 11.96 -12.54 9.53
CA HIS A 154 12.55 -11.62 8.55
C HIS A 154 13.46 -10.53 9.16
N GLY A 155 13.69 -10.55 10.47
CA GLY A 155 14.53 -9.59 11.19
C GLY A 155 14.65 -9.96 12.67
N GLU A 156 15.37 -9.13 13.43
CA GLU A 156 15.69 -9.40 14.84
C GLU A 156 14.45 -9.60 15.73
N PRO A 157 14.53 -10.40 16.81
CA PRO A 157 13.46 -10.52 17.80
C PRO A 157 13.30 -9.23 18.61
N ALA A 158 12.06 -8.92 18.99
CA ALA A 158 11.71 -7.80 19.86
C ALA A 158 10.41 -8.10 20.62
N ASN A 159 10.13 -7.34 21.69
CA ASN A 159 8.91 -7.51 22.51
C ASN A 159 7.64 -7.23 21.70
N PHE A 160 7.67 -6.18 20.87
CA PHE A 160 6.57 -5.78 19.99
C PHE A 160 6.99 -5.97 18.54
N LEU A 161 6.44 -7.00 17.89
CA LEU A 161 6.69 -7.22 16.47
C LEU A 161 5.72 -6.41 15.62
N CYS A 162 6.29 -5.79 14.59
CA CYS A 162 5.59 -4.94 13.67
C CYS A 162 5.82 -5.43 12.24
N ASN A 163 4.84 -5.21 11.37
CA ASN A 163 4.98 -5.37 9.93
C ASN A 163 4.51 -4.09 9.21
N LYS A 164 5.25 -3.69 8.19
CA LYS A 164 4.87 -2.60 7.29
C LYS A 164 4.91 -3.06 5.85
N ASP A 165 3.76 -3.49 5.34
CA ASP A 165 3.51 -3.70 3.92
C ASP A 165 2.28 -2.86 3.52
N PRO A 166 2.41 -1.80 2.70
CA PRO A 166 1.39 -0.74 2.56
C PRO A 166 -0.04 -1.27 2.30
N PHE A 167 -0.18 -2.25 1.42
CA PHE A 167 -1.47 -2.84 1.05
C PHE A 167 -1.91 -4.05 1.88
N ALA A 168 -1.18 -4.45 2.93
CA ALA A 168 -1.66 -5.46 3.88
C ALA A 168 -2.98 -4.99 4.53
N LEU A 169 -3.12 -3.68 4.77
CA LEU A 169 -4.34 -3.07 5.31
C LEU A 169 -5.54 -3.07 4.34
N LYS A 170 -5.41 -3.53 3.09
CA LYS A 170 -6.58 -3.88 2.26
C LYS A 170 -7.32 -5.13 2.77
N SER A 171 -6.68 -5.86 3.68
CA SER A 171 -7.18 -7.04 4.37
C SER A 171 -7.18 -6.82 5.89
N LEU A 172 -7.31 -5.57 6.36
CA LEU A 172 -7.29 -5.19 7.77
C LEU A 172 -8.32 -5.97 8.58
N SER A 173 -9.59 -6.01 8.17
CA SER A 173 -10.64 -6.73 8.90
C SER A 173 -10.36 -8.24 8.99
N TYR A 174 -9.68 -8.81 7.98
CA TYR A 174 -9.23 -10.21 7.99
C TYR A 174 -8.04 -10.42 8.94
N LEU A 175 -7.03 -9.55 8.90
CA LEU A 175 -5.91 -9.57 9.84
C LEU A 175 -6.39 -9.43 11.30
N ALA A 176 -7.38 -8.58 11.55
CA ALA A 176 -7.99 -8.38 12.87
C ALA A 176 -8.79 -9.60 13.36
N LYS A 177 -9.33 -10.43 12.45
CA LYS A 177 -9.95 -11.74 12.74
C LYS A 177 -8.87 -12.75 13.17
N ILE A 178 -7.82 -12.91 12.35
CA ILE A 178 -6.84 -13.98 12.55
C ILE A 178 -5.77 -13.67 13.59
N PHE A 179 -5.53 -12.39 13.91
CA PHE A 179 -4.65 -11.93 14.99
C PHE A 179 -5.44 -11.05 15.97
N PRO A 180 -6.12 -11.64 16.98
CA PRO A 180 -7.12 -10.92 17.78
C PRO A 180 -6.55 -9.72 18.57
N ARG A 181 -5.27 -9.78 18.94
CA ARG A 181 -4.52 -8.73 19.67
C ARG A 181 -3.72 -7.79 18.77
N ALA A 182 -3.84 -7.89 17.45
CA ALA A 182 -3.17 -6.97 16.54
C ALA A 182 -3.80 -5.58 16.56
N LYS A 183 -2.94 -4.56 16.44
CA LYS A 183 -3.31 -3.15 16.24
C LYS A 183 -2.80 -2.65 14.90
N PHE A 184 -3.55 -1.72 14.30
CA PHE A 184 -3.37 -1.25 12.94
C PHE A 184 -3.09 0.25 12.92
N VAL A 185 -2.14 0.68 12.10
CA VAL A 185 -1.81 2.09 11.89
C VAL A 185 -2.02 2.42 10.42
N LEU A 186 -3.09 3.15 10.12
CA LEU A 186 -3.44 3.55 8.77
C LEU A 186 -2.84 4.92 8.47
N MET A 187 -1.78 4.96 7.66
CA MET A 187 -1.20 6.21 7.21
C MET A 187 -2.06 6.85 6.12
N ILE A 188 -2.54 8.05 6.41
CA ILE A 188 -3.29 8.92 5.51
C ILE A 188 -2.37 10.07 5.09
N ARG A 189 -2.39 10.43 3.82
CA ARG A 189 -1.70 11.59 3.26
C ARG A 189 -2.55 12.15 2.13
N ASP A 190 -2.46 13.43 1.82
CA ASP A 190 -3.11 14.02 0.65
C ASP A 190 -2.85 13.16 -0.61
N GLY A 191 -3.92 12.78 -1.30
CA GLY A 191 -3.85 11.96 -2.50
C GLY A 191 -3.08 12.62 -3.63
N ARG A 192 -3.14 13.95 -3.74
CA ARG A 192 -2.38 14.74 -4.72
C ARG A 192 -0.87 14.62 -4.46
N ALA A 193 -0.44 14.75 -3.21
CA ALA A 193 0.96 14.58 -2.81
C ALA A 193 1.44 13.13 -2.98
N SER A 194 0.59 12.16 -2.65
CA SER A 194 0.88 10.73 -2.79
C SER A 194 1.05 10.33 -4.26
N VAL A 195 0.13 10.77 -5.13
CA VAL A 195 0.15 10.54 -6.58
C VAL A 195 1.31 11.26 -7.27
N HIS A 196 1.52 12.54 -6.95
CA HIS A 196 2.69 13.26 -7.46
C HIS A 196 4.00 12.55 -7.06
N SER A 197 4.11 12.04 -5.83
CA SER A 197 5.31 11.32 -5.39
C SER A 197 5.50 9.95 -6.05
N MET A 198 4.47 9.25 -6.52
CA MET A 198 4.66 7.97 -7.24
C MET A 198 5.04 8.22 -8.70
N ILE A 199 4.44 9.22 -9.36
CA ILE A 199 4.72 9.59 -10.75
C ILE A 199 6.13 10.16 -10.89
N SER A 200 6.46 11.23 -10.15
CA SER A 200 7.76 11.92 -10.22
C SER A 200 8.95 10.99 -9.95
N ARG A 201 8.81 10.08 -8.97
CA ARG A 201 9.86 9.12 -8.59
C ARG A 201 9.75 7.76 -9.29
N LYS A 202 8.86 7.62 -10.29
CA LYS A 202 8.63 6.39 -11.07
C LYS A 202 8.42 5.14 -10.21
N VAL A 203 7.74 5.29 -9.07
CA VAL A 203 7.48 4.19 -8.13
C VAL A 203 6.34 3.35 -8.68
N THR A 204 6.68 2.22 -9.30
CA THR A 204 5.70 1.32 -9.92
C THR A 204 4.83 0.63 -8.86
N ILE A 205 3.52 0.72 -9.07
CA ILE A 205 2.50 0.06 -8.24
C ILE A 205 1.63 -0.75 -9.19
N ALA A 206 1.43 -2.04 -8.88
CA ALA A 206 0.65 -2.94 -9.73
C ALA A 206 -0.75 -2.37 -10.01
N GLY A 207 -1.05 -2.18 -11.30
CA GLY A 207 -2.31 -1.63 -11.77
C GLY A 207 -2.42 -0.11 -11.81
N PHE A 208 -1.43 0.69 -11.38
CA PHE A 208 -1.46 2.16 -11.52
C PHE A 208 -0.77 2.60 -12.82
N ASP A 209 -1.42 3.45 -13.62
CA ASP A 209 -0.80 4.09 -14.78
C ASP A 209 -0.08 5.38 -14.38
N LEU A 210 1.25 5.34 -14.33
CA LEU A 210 2.08 6.49 -13.99
C LEU A 210 2.10 7.58 -15.08
N GLY A 211 1.58 7.31 -16.29
CA GLY A 211 1.35 8.33 -17.31
C GLY A 211 0.14 9.23 -17.01
N SER A 212 -0.73 8.84 -16.08
CA SER A 212 -2.01 9.51 -15.83
C SER A 212 -2.23 9.84 -14.35
N TYR A 213 -2.11 11.14 -14.01
CA TYR A 213 -2.51 11.64 -12.70
C TYR A 213 -3.96 11.32 -12.35
N ARG A 214 -4.87 11.33 -13.35
CA ARG A 214 -6.29 10.99 -13.17
C ARG A 214 -6.45 9.53 -12.75
N ASP A 215 -5.79 8.61 -13.45
CA ASP A 215 -5.83 7.18 -13.13
C ASP A 215 -5.25 6.90 -11.75
N CYS A 216 -4.07 7.44 -11.47
CA CYS A 216 -3.42 7.30 -10.17
C CYS A 216 -4.26 7.86 -9.02
N LEU A 217 -4.95 9.00 -9.19
CA LEU A 217 -5.87 9.56 -8.19
C LEU A 217 -7.11 8.67 -8.02
N THR A 218 -7.72 8.17 -9.10
CA THR A 218 -8.86 7.25 -9.02
C THR A 218 -8.50 5.96 -8.27
N LYS A 219 -7.32 5.40 -8.52
CA LYS A 219 -6.85 4.17 -7.86
C LYS A 219 -6.36 4.41 -6.44
N TRP A 220 -5.76 5.57 -6.16
CA TRP A 220 -5.48 6.03 -4.80
C TRP A 220 -6.78 6.12 -3.99
N ASN A 221 -7.83 6.75 -4.54
CA ASN A 221 -9.12 6.92 -3.85
C ASN A 221 -9.73 5.58 -3.48
N ARG A 222 -9.91 4.67 -4.45
CA ARG A 222 -10.45 3.33 -4.20
C ARG A 222 -9.64 2.53 -3.18
N ALA A 223 -8.32 2.69 -3.19
CA ALA A 223 -7.43 2.01 -2.24
C ALA A 223 -7.58 2.57 -0.83
N ILE A 224 -7.54 3.90 -0.65
CA ILE A 224 -7.66 4.50 0.69
C ILE A 224 -9.07 4.34 1.26
N GLU A 225 -10.11 4.46 0.44
CA GLU A 225 -11.51 4.17 0.79
C GLU A 225 -11.65 2.76 1.37
N THR A 226 -11.15 1.74 0.66
CA THR A 226 -11.16 0.34 1.14
C THR A 226 -10.47 0.16 2.50
N MET A 227 -9.33 0.83 2.71
CA MET A 227 -8.54 0.70 3.94
C MET A 227 -9.12 1.53 5.09
N TYR A 228 -9.70 2.69 4.80
CA TYR A 228 -10.31 3.59 5.77
C TYR A 228 -11.62 3.02 6.31
N THR A 229 -12.49 2.48 5.45
CA THR A 229 -13.71 1.79 5.90
C THR A 229 -13.38 0.63 6.85
N GLN A 230 -12.44 -0.25 6.49
CA GLN A 230 -12.01 -1.34 7.38
C GLN A 230 -11.37 -0.84 8.68
N CYS A 231 -10.68 0.31 8.66
CA CYS A 231 -10.12 0.93 9.85
C CYS A 231 -11.22 1.46 10.79
N LEU A 232 -12.28 2.05 10.25
CA LEU A 232 -13.45 2.48 11.03
C LEU A 232 -14.26 1.30 11.59
N GLU A 233 -14.37 0.19 10.86
CA GLU A 233 -14.99 -1.06 11.33
C GLU A 233 -14.18 -1.71 12.47
N ALA A 234 -12.86 -1.50 12.50
CA ALA A 234 -11.94 -2.05 13.48
C ALA A 234 -11.77 -1.13 14.71
N THR A 235 -12.89 -0.77 15.34
CA THR A 235 -12.95 0.05 16.57
C THR A 235 -11.93 -0.44 17.61
N ASP A 236 -11.25 0.52 18.26
CA ASP A 236 -10.17 0.33 19.24
C ASP A 236 -8.93 -0.46 18.75
N LYS A 237 -8.95 -0.99 17.52
CA LYS A 237 -7.84 -1.72 16.90
C LYS A 237 -7.14 -0.97 15.78
N CYS A 238 -7.75 0.06 15.18
CA CYS A 238 -7.11 0.87 14.15
C CYS A 238 -6.99 2.35 14.51
N LEU A 239 -5.80 2.92 14.31
CA LEU A 239 -5.53 4.36 14.43
C LEU A 239 -5.20 4.95 13.04
N PRO A 240 -6.05 5.84 12.51
CA PRO A 240 -5.69 6.72 11.40
C PRO A 240 -4.62 7.73 11.81
N VAL A 241 -3.53 7.83 11.06
CA VAL A 241 -2.44 8.80 11.29
C VAL A 241 -2.23 9.64 10.04
N HIS A 242 -2.46 10.94 10.15
CA HIS A 242 -2.23 11.88 9.05
C HIS A 242 -0.74 12.23 8.96
N TYR A 243 -0.11 11.93 7.83
CA TYR A 243 1.30 12.19 7.55
C TYR A 243 1.67 13.66 7.79
N GLU A 244 0.86 14.58 7.30
CA GLU A 244 1.06 16.02 7.43
C GLU A 244 1.11 16.44 8.91
N GLN A 245 0.28 15.82 9.74
CA GLN A 245 0.20 16.09 11.17
C GLN A 245 1.34 15.42 11.94
N LEU A 246 1.76 14.22 11.52
CA LEU A 246 2.93 13.52 12.07
C LEU A 246 4.23 14.32 11.83
N VAL A 247 4.46 14.84 10.62
CA VAL A 247 5.70 15.60 10.34
C VAL A 247 5.74 16.99 10.96
N LEU A 248 4.58 17.64 11.16
CA LEU A 248 4.50 18.95 11.83
C LEU A 248 4.56 18.83 13.36
N HIS A 249 4.09 17.73 13.94
CA HIS A 249 3.94 17.54 15.38
C HIS A 249 4.38 16.13 15.84
N PRO A 250 5.64 15.72 15.57
CA PRO A 250 6.07 14.32 15.71
C PRO A 250 5.94 13.78 17.13
N GLU A 251 6.37 14.53 18.15
CA GLU A 251 6.25 14.11 19.55
C GLU A 251 4.78 13.87 19.95
N LYS A 252 3.88 14.82 19.62
CA LYS A 252 2.45 14.69 19.92
C LYS A 252 1.86 13.41 19.33
N TRP A 253 2.14 13.13 18.05
CA TRP A 253 1.59 11.96 17.38
C TRP A 253 2.25 10.65 17.82
N MET A 254 3.56 10.64 18.11
CA MET A 254 4.22 9.45 18.65
C MET A 254 3.76 9.15 20.08
N ARG A 255 3.50 10.16 20.93
CA ARG A 255 2.87 9.95 22.25
C ARG A 255 1.46 9.39 22.12
N THR A 256 0.63 9.93 21.22
CA THR A 256 -0.72 9.40 20.95
C THR A 256 -0.68 7.97 20.43
N LEU A 257 0.24 7.67 19.50
CA LEU A 257 0.44 6.35 18.92
C LEU A 257 0.90 5.34 19.97
N LEU A 258 1.97 5.59 20.71
CA LEU A 258 2.53 4.63 21.66
C LEU A 258 1.51 4.33 22.78
N LYS A 259 0.76 5.36 23.23
CA LYS A 259 -0.40 5.17 24.11
C LYS A 259 -1.47 4.29 23.46
N PHE A 260 -1.84 4.52 22.20
CA PHE A 260 -2.78 3.65 21.48
C PHE A 260 -2.26 2.21 21.33
N LEU A 261 -0.95 2.00 21.20
CA LEU A 261 -0.34 0.69 21.07
C LEU A 261 -0.16 -0.05 22.40
N ASP A 262 -0.36 0.60 23.55
CA ASP A 262 0.01 0.14 24.90
C ASP A 262 1.52 -0.09 25.07
N ILE A 263 2.34 0.80 24.51
CA ILE A 263 3.81 0.76 24.57
C ILE A 263 4.31 1.96 25.38
N PRO A 264 5.32 1.80 26.26
CA PRO A 264 5.94 2.92 26.98
C PRO A 264 6.45 4.03 26.04
N TRP A 265 6.64 5.24 26.58
CA TRP A 265 7.33 6.30 25.83
C TRP A 265 8.84 6.04 25.80
N SER A 266 9.44 6.18 24.62
CA SER A 266 10.89 6.32 24.46
C SER A 266 11.18 7.50 23.54
N ASP A 267 12.15 8.33 23.91
CA ASP A 267 12.54 9.52 23.17
C ASP A 267 13.20 9.19 21.82
N ALA A 268 13.82 8.01 21.72
CA ALA A 268 14.49 7.52 20.52
C ALA A 268 13.61 7.51 19.26
N VAL A 269 12.28 7.46 19.41
CA VAL A 269 11.33 7.52 18.28
C VAL A 269 11.34 8.85 17.51
N LEU A 270 11.92 9.90 18.11
CA LEU A 270 12.14 11.21 17.50
C LEU A 270 13.52 11.34 16.83
N HIS A 271 14.42 10.39 17.08
CA HIS A 271 15.82 10.37 16.64
C HIS A 271 16.12 9.15 15.76
N HIS A 272 15.16 8.79 14.91
CA HIS A 272 15.21 7.55 14.12
C HIS A 272 16.36 7.54 13.10
N GLU A 273 16.79 8.72 12.65
CA GLU A 273 17.92 8.94 11.74
C GLU A 273 19.26 8.56 12.36
N GLU A 274 19.42 8.73 13.68
CA GLU A 274 20.63 8.34 14.40
C GLU A 274 20.78 6.81 14.50
N LEU A 275 19.68 6.06 14.34
CA LEU A 275 19.64 4.61 14.49
C LEU A 275 19.67 3.85 13.15
N ILE A 276 19.76 4.55 12.01
CA ILE A 276 19.83 3.92 10.68
C ILE A 276 21.10 3.08 10.54
N GLY A 277 20.92 1.78 10.25
CA GLY A 277 22.01 0.83 10.01
C GLY A 277 22.82 0.43 11.24
N LYS A 278 22.44 0.86 12.45
CA LYS A 278 23.01 0.35 13.71
C LYS A 278 22.39 -1.02 14.04
N ALA A 279 23.12 -1.85 14.78
CA ALA A 279 22.61 -3.12 15.29
C ALA A 279 21.40 -2.86 16.22
N GLY A 280 20.30 -3.58 16.00
CA GLY A 280 19.03 -3.34 16.71
C GLY A 280 18.31 -2.03 16.34
N GLY A 281 18.78 -1.29 15.34
CA GLY A 281 18.19 -0.03 14.88
C GLY A 281 17.42 -0.15 13.56
N VAL A 282 17.27 0.98 12.86
CA VAL A 282 16.43 1.09 11.66
C VAL A 282 17.12 0.50 10.42
N SER A 283 16.66 -0.67 9.94
CA SER A 283 17.11 -1.22 8.64
C SER A 283 16.42 -0.53 7.48
N LEU A 284 17.17 -0.09 6.46
CA LEU A 284 16.63 0.48 5.21
C LEU A 284 17.05 -0.37 4.01
N SER A 285 16.08 -0.74 3.16
CA SER A 285 16.34 -1.57 1.98
C SER A 285 17.31 -0.90 1.00
N LYS A 286 18.36 -1.63 0.59
CA LYS A 286 19.49 -1.12 -0.21
C LYS A 286 19.08 -0.40 -1.52
N SER A 287 17.92 -0.72 -2.09
CA SER A 287 17.38 -0.05 -3.28
C SER A 287 16.92 1.41 -3.06
N ARG A 288 16.92 1.90 -1.81
CA ARG A 288 16.67 3.30 -1.46
C ARG A 288 17.92 4.05 -0.96
N SER A 289 19.07 3.37 -0.85
CA SER A 289 20.31 3.91 -0.27
C SER A 289 21.30 4.46 -1.29
N LEU A 290 20.96 4.44 -2.60
CA LEU A 290 21.77 5.01 -3.68
C LEU A 290 21.72 6.55 -3.68
N GLN A 291 22.26 7.16 -2.61
CA GLN A 291 22.58 8.59 -2.56
C GLN A 291 23.58 8.94 -1.43
N ARG A 292 24.63 8.13 -1.27
CA ARG A 292 25.85 8.50 -0.52
C ARG A 292 27.10 7.90 -1.19
N ASP A 293 27.56 8.57 -2.25
CA ASP A 293 28.97 8.50 -2.65
C ASP A 293 29.71 9.68 -2.00
N PRO A 294 30.71 9.44 -1.13
CA PRO A 294 31.55 10.51 -0.59
C PRO A 294 32.72 10.78 -1.55
N THR A 295 32.54 11.67 -2.52
CA THR A 295 33.66 12.21 -3.29
C THR A 295 34.42 13.25 -2.46
N PRO A 296 35.76 13.13 -2.29
CA PRO A 296 36.52 14.10 -1.52
C PRO A 296 36.72 15.38 -2.35
N VAL A 297 36.11 16.48 -1.91
CA VAL A 297 36.28 17.79 -2.56
C VAL A 297 37.71 18.29 -2.35
N ARG A 298 38.51 18.24 -3.43
CA ARG A 298 39.83 18.88 -3.48
C ARG A 298 39.64 20.34 -3.92
N SER A 299 40.04 21.27 -3.08
CA SER A 299 39.89 22.71 -3.31
C SER A 299 40.70 23.21 -4.52
N ARG A 300 40.03 23.89 -5.45
CA ARG A 300 40.57 24.93 -6.36
C ARG A 300 39.40 25.73 -6.91
N GLY A 301 39.47 27.06 -6.78
CA GLY A 301 38.35 27.94 -7.16
C GLY A 301 38.36 28.34 -8.63
N ALA A 302 37.16 28.55 -9.17
CA ALA A 302 36.89 29.42 -10.31
C ALA A 302 35.42 29.86 -10.25
N SER A 303 35.14 31.11 -10.62
CA SER A 303 33.77 31.64 -10.64
C SER A 303 33.02 31.15 -11.87
N ALA A 304 31.76 30.71 -11.69
CA ALA A 304 30.77 30.64 -12.74
C ALA A 304 29.36 30.72 -12.14
N HIS A 305 28.57 31.73 -12.52
CA HIS A 305 27.13 31.73 -12.25
C HIS A 305 26.48 30.56 -12.98
N ASN A 306 25.70 29.74 -12.27
CA ASN A 306 24.68 28.90 -12.87
C ASN A 306 23.52 28.68 -11.90
N THR A 307 22.31 28.71 -12.44
CA THR A 307 21.05 28.67 -11.71
C THR A 307 20.81 27.30 -11.09
N VAL A 308 20.73 27.21 -9.76
CA VAL A 308 20.51 25.93 -9.07
C VAL A 308 19.01 25.62 -8.99
N GLN A 309 18.60 24.49 -9.58
CA GLN A 309 17.30 23.88 -9.30
C GLN A 309 17.39 23.09 -7.99
N ASP A 310 17.21 23.77 -6.86
CA ASP A 310 17.11 23.11 -5.56
C ASP A 310 15.70 22.56 -5.32
N SER A 311 15.58 21.22 -5.19
CA SER A 311 14.50 20.54 -4.46
C SER A 311 14.64 19.02 -4.49
N ALA A 312 15.31 18.42 -3.48
CA ALA A 312 14.88 17.18 -2.79
C ALA A 312 15.97 16.51 -1.91
N VAL A 313 16.44 17.15 -0.83
CA VAL A 313 17.17 16.45 0.26
C VAL A 313 16.68 16.80 1.68
N GLU A 314 16.19 18.03 1.94
CA GLU A 314 15.90 18.52 3.31
C GLU A 314 14.88 17.71 4.13
N LEU A 315 13.89 17.06 3.49
CA LEU A 315 12.76 16.39 4.17
C LEU A 315 13.10 15.11 4.96
N LEU A 316 14.39 14.86 5.23
CA LEU A 316 14.89 13.82 6.14
C LEU A 316 15.88 14.38 7.19
N PHE A 317 16.15 15.69 7.23
CA PHE A 317 17.28 16.25 8.00
C PHE A 317 16.97 17.47 8.89
N THR A 318 15.75 18.02 8.88
CA THR A 318 15.40 19.17 9.74
C THR A 318 14.07 18.98 10.49
N ALA A 319 14.17 18.38 11.68
CA ALA A 319 13.19 18.51 12.76
C ALA A 319 13.86 19.11 14.02
N SER A 320 14.68 20.16 13.83
CA SER A 320 15.28 20.89 14.94
C SER A 320 14.22 21.72 15.67
N SER A 321 14.06 21.46 16.96
CA SER A 321 13.21 22.24 17.86
C SER A 321 13.64 23.72 17.91
N HIS A 322 12.68 24.64 17.82
CA HIS A 322 12.57 25.91 18.59
C HIS A 322 11.25 26.64 18.21
N PRO A 323 10.48 27.21 19.16
CA PRO A 323 9.14 27.75 18.87
C PRO A 323 9.08 29.29 18.86
N SER A 324 8.76 29.92 17.72
CA SER A 324 8.25 31.29 17.68
C SER A 324 7.68 31.69 16.31
N HIS A 325 6.60 32.49 16.35
CA HIS A 325 5.91 33.20 15.25
C HIS A 325 4.88 32.45 14.39
N HIS A 326 3.60 32.81 14.60
CA HIS A 326 2.48 32.61 13.68
C HIS A 326 2.64 33.40 12.37
N PRO A 327 2.01 32.92 11.28
CA PRO A 327 1.30 33.81 10.36
C PRO A 327 -0.19 33.46 10.26
N CYS A 328 -1.03 34.49 10.42
CA CYS A 328 -2.45 34.43 10.12
C CYS A 328 -2.69 34.48 8.60
N TRP A 329 -3.59 33.65 8.07
CA TRP A 329 -4.14 33.82 6.72
C TRP A 329 -5.67 33.84 6.78
N ALA A 330 -6.24 34.97 6.37
CA ALA A 330 -7.67 35.24 6.47
C ALA A 330 -8.45 34.62 5.30
N SER A 331 -9.66 34.15 5.59
CA SER A 331 -10.62 33.66 4.59
C SER A 331 -11.28 34.84 3.86
N ALA A 332 -10.94 35.04 2.59
CA ALA A 332 -11.65 35.99 1.73
C ALA A 332 -13.00 35.39 1.28
N ARG A 333 -14.11 35.99 1.74
CA ARG A 333 -15.49 35.61 1.37
C ARG A 333 -16.03 36.63 0.38
N LEU A 334 -16.42 36.18 -0.82
CA LEU A 334 -17.11 37.01 -1.81
C LEU A 334 -18.49 37.45 -1.30
N LYS A 335 -18.79 38.74 -1.47
CA LYS A 335 -20.15 39.32 -1.49
C LYS A 335 -20.15 40.53 -2.43
N ASP A 336 -21.16 40.59 -3.30
CA ASP A 336 -21.41 41.69 -4.22
C ASP A 336 -22.03 42.91 -3.50
N HIS A 337 -21.80 44.12 -4.02
CA HIS A 337 -22.87 45.09 -4.27
C HIS A 337 -22.45 46.26 -5.19
N MET A 338 -23.46 46.90 -5.77
CA MET A 338 -23.46 47.71 -6.99
C MET A 338 -23.01 49.19 -6.84
N SER A 339 -22.49 49.73 -7.95
CA SER A 339 -22.82 51.03 -8.58
C SER A 339 -22.60 52.37 -7.84
N THR A 340 -21.80 53.25 -8.46
CA THR A 340 -22.26 54.58 -8.97
C THR A 340 -21.25 55.16 -9.97
N ALA A 341 -21.65 56.15 -10.79
CA ALA A 341 -20.93 56.59 -12.00
C ALA A 341 -20.36 58.03 -11.93
N GLY A 342 -19.40 58.38 -12.81
CA GLY A 342 -18.84 59.75 -12.89
C GLY A 342 -17.79 60.05 -13.99
N GLN A 343 -18.26 60.23 -15.23
CA GLN A 343 -17.79 61.11 -16.34
C GLN A 343 -16.27 61.33 -16.70
N SER A 344 -15.97 61.24 -18.00
CA SER A 344 -14.73 61.69 -18.70
C SER A 344 -14.95 63.03 -19.44
N PRO A 345 -13.92 63.69 -20.06
CA PRO A 345 -13.63 63.42 -21.50
C PRO A 345 -12.19 63.71 -22.07
N HIS A 346 -11.61 62.71 -22.77
CA HIS A 346 -11.00 62.71 -24.14
C HIS A 346 -9.76 63.59 -24.61
N PRO A 347 -9.06 63.22 -25.75
CA PRO A 347 -7.60 63.34 -25.99
C PRO A 347 -7.27 64.03 -27.37
N PRO A 348 -6.32 63.64 -28.29
CA PRO A 348 -5.00 62.92 -28.28
C PRO A 348 -3.86 63.76 -28.99
N PRO A 349 -2.73 63.22 -29.54
CA PRO A 349 -2.70 62.45 -30.82
C PRO A 349 -1.68 61.27 -30.94
N HIS A 350 -1.85 60.48 -32.01
CA HIS A 350 -1.07 59.29 -32.46
C HIS A 350 -0.20 59.65 -33.71
N PRO A 351 0.77 58.82 -34.21
CA PRO A 351 0.42 57.77 -35.21
C PRO A 351 1.38 56.57 -35.48
N ARG A 352 0.86 55.59 -36.27
CA ARG A 352 1.52 54.53 -37.12
C ARG A 352 1.88 53.17 -36.46
N LEU A 353 1.76 51.97 -37.10
CA LEU A 353 0.91 51.51 -38.25
C LEU A 353 0.92 49.94 -38.44
N PHE A 354 -0.22 49.24 -38.31
CA PHE A 354 -0.59 47.90 -38.91
C PHE A 354 0.22 46.64 -38.45
N LEU A 355 -0.26 45.38 -38.55
CA LEU A 355 -1.20 44.73 -39.48
C LEU A 355 -2.14 43.68 -38.79
N TRP A 356 -3.15 43.20 -39.52
CA TRP A 356 -4.33 42.47 -39.06
C TRP A 356 -4.61 41.25 -39.97
N ALA A 357 -5.14 40.14 -39.43
CA ALA A 357 -6.04 39.23 -40.16
C ALA A 357 -6.73 38.22 -39.23
N ALA A 358 -8.05 38.13 -39.33
CA ALA A 358 -8.85 36.98 -38.93
C ALA A 358 -9.72 36.58 -40.12
N ILE A 359 -10.06 35.30 -40.27
CA ILE A 359 -11.06 34.84 -41.24
C ILE A 359 -12.06 33.92 -40.54
N THR A 360 -13.34 34.28 -40.67
CA THR A 360 -14.50 33.44 -40.39
C THR A 360 -15.45 33.55 -41.57
N THR A 361 -15.97 32.43 -42.07
CA THR A 361 -17.08 32.44 -43.04
C THR A 361 -18.20 31.48 -42.60
N ARG A 362 -19.41 32.03 -42.67
CA ARG A 362 -20.74 31.42 -42.64
C ARG A 362 -21.00 30.63 -43.95
N LEU A 363 -22.09 29.89 -44.22
CA LEU A 363 -23.43 29.67 -43.62
C LEU A 363 -24.02 28.38 -44.27
N GLN A 364 -25.09 27.80 -43.71
CA GLN A 364 -26.45 27.72 -44.32
C GLN A 364 -27.31 26.57 -43.76
N GLU A 365 -28.63 26.75 -43.76
CA GLU A 365 -29.64 26.02 -42.98
C GLU A 365 -30.36 24.90 -43.75
N ASN A 366 -31.05 23.98 -43.06
CA ASN A 366 -32.46 23.70 -43.37
C ASN A 366 -33.27 22.91 -42.30
N SER A 367 -34.38 23.51 -41.87
CA SER A 367 -35.73 22.95 -41.63
C SER A 367 -36.01 21.63 -40.85
N GLY A 368 -36.92 21.69 -39.85
CA GLY A 368 -37.83 20.57 -39.51
C GLY A 368 -38.18 20.37 -38.01
N PRO A 369 -39.45 20.34 -37.54
CA PRO A 369 -39.77 20.49 -36.11
C PRO A 369 -40.61 19.34 -35.46
N LEU A 370 -41.10 19.60 -34.23
CA LEU A 370 -42.07 18.84 -33.38
C LEU A 370 -41.46 17.70 -32.51
N MET A 371 -41.92 17.41 -31.28
CA MET A 371 -43.11 17.89 -30.53
C MET A 371 -42.87 17.90 -29.00
N LEU A 372 -43.61 18.75 -28.27
CA LEU A 372 -43.72 18.66 -26.81
C LEU A 372 -44.59 17.47 -26.40
N TYR A 373 -44.33 16.90 -25.22
CA TYR A 373 -45.42 16.47 -24.33
C TYR A 373 -45.07 16.80 -22.88
N CYS A 374 -45.87 17.67 -22.29
CA CYS A 374 -45.88 17.95 -20.86
C CYS A 374 -47.31 17.68 -20.38
N THR A 375 -47.49 16.90 -19.31
CA THR A 375 -48.79 16.71 -18.66
C THR A 375 -48.66 16.94 -17.16
N GLU A 376 -49.16 18.10 -16.74
CA GLU A 376 -49.74 18.34 -15.42
C GLU A 376 -50.94 17.38 -15.18
N ARG A 377 -51.51 17.13 -13.99
CA ARG A 377 -51.33 17.58 -12.58
C ARG A 377 -52.14 16.60 -11.72
N LYS A 378 -51.82 16.47 -10.43
CA LYS A 378 -52.78 16.70 -9.34
C LYS A 378 -52.09 16.69 -7.97
N SER A 379 -52.38 17.71 -7.18
CA SER A 379 -51.99 17.84 -5.77
C SER A 379 -52.95 17.08 -4.87
N TRP A 380 -52.58 16.92 -3.59
CA TRP A 380 -53.29 17.50 -2.44
C TRP A 380 -52.41 17.36 -1.17
N SER A 381 -52.35 18.45 -0.41
CA SER A 381 -52.19 18.60 1.05
C SER A 381 -52.32 17.34 1.94
N SER A 382 -51.68 17.21 3.11
CA SER A 382 -51.12 18.22 4.05
C SER A 382 -50.27 17.56 5.17
N ALA A 383 -49.33 18.30 5.78
CA ALA A 383 -48.80 18.04 7.13
C ALA A 383 -49.66 18.82 8.18
N PRO A 384 -49.64 18.54 9.52
CA PRO A 384 -48.50 18.79 10.42
C PRO A 384 -48.40 17.76 11.61
N PRO A 385 -47.93 18.06 12.85
CA PRO A 385 -46.52 17.91 13.23
C PRO A 385 -46.18 17.22 14.59
N ASN A 386 -44.88 16.90 14.76
CA ASN A 386 -44.06 16.90 16.01
C ASN A 386 -44.30 15.95 17.23
N VAL A 387 -43.16 15.73 17.92
CA VAL A 387 -42.91 15.32 19.34
C VAL A 387 -42.99 13.84 19.72
N CYS A 388 -41.82 13.19 19.83
CA CYS A 388 -41.09 13.02 21.11
C CYS A 388 -39.58 12.90 20.83
#